data_AF-A0A1F7ZQZ1-F1
#
_entry.id   AF-A0A1F7ZQZ1-F1
#
_cell.length_a   1.000
_cell.length_b   1.000
_cell.length_c   1.000
_cell.angle_alpha   90.00
_cell.angle_beta   90.00
_cell.angle_gamma   90.00
#
_symmetry.space_group_name_H-M   'P 1'
#
loop_
_entity.id
_entity.type
_entity.pdbx_description
1 polymer ?
#
loop_
_entity_poly.entity_id
_entity_poly.type
_entity_poly.pdbx_seq_one_letter_code
_entity_poly.pdbx_strand_id
1 'polypeptide(L)'
;MWGMLDNNFAGMAAIKYLESLDLPFAGIQSFERERTKFKFCVEARRLGTPAVPQEELAFTISRLHGKMRAVRKRRAIALGVDDPDDYVRECEAAGRNSSDLVIQEFIDGEEYAVAVLAMGDLPIPLSPQFDSRTTYELVDEESSLEVYRHLQNTAVEAFRTCQMHTTRTGCDVDLRVGSDGTAYVIEVDPLSVHFLPPESLLEDKDVDRDLPGDYRAAVNIFITNYYLHYPEKSADKRRQLAELHDQEAPWYDTLQLNNSIILQIADTLSGSVLDLECGTGVLGHILRGKQSQPHHIPGLTGVDISRGMLTVYKQGGWCDEIVFEDMLRFLAHYDTQVDNVFCLSALHFFLYRGTRFYPCTMLLTRQAVDYPNDR
;
A
#
# COMPACT_ATOMS: atom_id res chain seq x y z
N MET A 1 -7.21 6.58 -12.54
CA MET A 1 -7.97 6.00 -13.66
C MET A 1 -9.06 5.10 -13.11
N TRP A 2 -10.30 5.61 -13.10
CA TRP A 2 -11.42 4.99 -12.37
C TRP A 2 -12.63 4.96 -13.29
N GLY A 3 -12.93 3.80 -13.86
CA GLY A 3 -14.02 3.65 -14.81
C GLY A 3 -14.38 2.19 -15.06
N MET A 4 -15.64 1.97 -15.45
CA MET A 4 -16.10 0.67 -15.91
C MET A 4 -15.36 0.24 -17.18
N LEU A 5 -15.36 -1.06 -17.48
CA LEU A 5 -14.68 -1.65 -18.66
C LEU A 5 -14.98 -0.88 -19.97
N ASP A 6 -16.22 -0.44 -20.12
CA ASP A 6 -16.78 0.24 -21.29
C ASP A 6 -16.86 1.78 -21.13
N ASN A 7 -16.23 2.35 -20.12
CA ASN A 7 -16.19 3.79 -19.93
C ASN A 7 -15.38 4.46 -21.06
N ASN A 8 -15.97 5.47 -21.72
CA ASN A 8 -15.34 6.16 -22.86
C ASN A 8 -14.08 6.95 -22.50
N PHE A 9 -13.88 7.30 -21.23
CA PHE A 9 -12.76 8.12 -20.74
C PHE A 9 -11.76 7.32 -19.91
N ALA A 10 -12.23 6.33 -19.16
CA ALA A 10 -11.41 5.55 -18.23
C ALA A 10 -11.61 4.02 -18.36
N GLY A 11 -12.09 3.56 -19.53
CA GLY A 11 -12.28 2.14 -19.83
C GLY A 11 -10.99 1.42 -20.24
N MET A 12 -11.12 0.14 -20.59
CA MET A 12 -9.99 -0.76 -20.86
C MET A 12 -8.99 -0.23 -21.90
N ALA A 13 -9.50 0.35 -22.98
CA ALA A 13 -8.65 0.90 -24.05
C ALA A 13 -7.79 2.08 -23.55
N ALA A 14 -8.36 2.96 -22.71
CA ALA A 14 -7.65 4.10 -22.15
C ALA A 14 -6.58 3.64 -21.14
N ILE A 15 -6.89 2.63 -20.31
CA ILE A 15 -5.91 2.02 -19.38
C ILE A 15 -4.74 1.42 -20.17
N LYS A 16 -5.03 0.58 -21.18
CA LYS A 16 -4.00 -0.05 -22.02
C LYS A 16 -3.15 0.98 -22.78
N TYR A 17 -3.77 2.08 -23.22
CA TYR A 17 -3.03 3.19 -23.82
C TYR A 17 -2.06 3.83 -22.83
N LEU A 18 -2.51 4.16 -21.61
CA LEU A 18 -1.63 4.73 -20.58
C LEU A 18 -0.50 3.78 -20.19
N GLU A 19 -0.79 2.49 -20.04
CA GLU A 19 0.23 1.46 -19.79
C GLU A 19 1.27 1.39 -20.92
N SER A 20 0.86 1.59 -22.17
CA SER A 20 1.79 1.60 -23.32
C SER A 20 2.74 2.80 -23.33
N LEU A 21 2.42 3.88 -22.59
CA LEU A 21 3.31 5.04 -22.46
C LEU A 21 4.45 4.80 -21.48
N ASP A 22 4.42 3.69 -20.72
CA ASP A 22 5.49 3.32 -19.79
C ASP A 22 5.74 4.43 -18.73
N LEU A 23 4.65 5.05 -18.28
CA LEU A 23 4.62 6.11 -17.27
C LEU A 23 3.99 5.60 -15.97
N PRO A 24 4.42 6.10 -14.80
CA PRO A 24 3.69 5.89 -13.56
C PRO A 24 2.32 6.58 -13.64
N PHE A 25 1.26 5.87 -13.27
CA PHE A 25 -0.08 6.43 -13.14
C PHE A 25 -0.81 5.80 -11.96
N ALA A 26 -1.76 6.56 -11.40
CA ALA A 26 -2.65 6.12 -10.32
C ALA A 26 -3.93 5.48 -10.88
N GLY A 27 -4.35 4.36 -10.30
CA GLY A 27 -5.59 3.66 -10.61
C GLY A 27 -5.37 2.23 -11.10
N ILE A 28 -6.49 1.58 -11.43
CA ILE A 28 -6.54 0.15 -11.73
C ILE A 28 -5.87 -0.15 -13.08
N GLN A 29 -4.98 -1.14 -13.08
CA GLN A 29 -4.28 -1.66 -14.26
C GLN A 29 -5.21 -2.53 -15.12
N SER A 30 -4.85 -2.73 -16.39
CA SER A 30 -5.71 -3.46 -17.31
C SER A 30 -5.92 -4.92 -16.87
N PHE A 31 -4.87 -5.59 -16.40
CA PHE A 31 -4.96 -6.96 -15.92
C PHE A 31 -5.83 -7.08 -14.65
N GLU A 32 -5.79 -6.08 -13.76
CA GLU A 32 -6.62 -6.02 -12.55
C GLU A 32 -8.09 -5.85 -12.93
N ARG A 33 -8.38 -4.94 -13.87
CA ARG A 33 -9.73 -4.69 -14.38
C ARG A 33 -10.30 -5.88 -15.17
N GLU A 34 -9.45 -6.70 -15.77
CA GLU A 34 -9.84 -7.94 -16.44
C GLU A 34 -10.27 -9.04 -15.44
N ARG A 35 -9.81 -8.99 -14.17
CA ARG A 35 -10.23 -9.94 -13.13
C ARG A 35 -11.74 -9.83 -12.91
N THR A 36 -12.40 -10.98 -12.78
CA THR A 36 -13.82 -11.03 -12.41
C THR A 36 -13.97 -11.07 -10.90
N LYS A 37 -15.08 -10.55 -10.38
CA LYS A 37 -15.47 -10.73 -8.97
C LYS A 37 -15.38 -12.20 -8.55
N PHE A 38 -15.68 -13.13 -9.46
CA PHE A 38 -15.48 -14.57 -9.25
C PHE A 38 -14.04 -14.95 -8.90
N LYS A 39 -13.01 -14.44 -9.60
CA LYS A 39 -11.62 -14.75 -9.28
C LYS A 39 -11.22 -14.23 -7.89
N PHE A 40 -11.74 -13.09 -7.47
CA PHE A 40 -11.52 -12.55 -6.12
C PHE A 40 -12.26 -13.37 -5.06
N CYS A 41 -13.55 -13.62 -5.26
CA CYS A 41 -14.36 -14.40 -4.33
C CYS A 41 -13.86 -15.85 -4.18
N VAL A 42 -13.33 -16.49 -5.23
CA VAL A 42 -12.76 -17.85 -5.12
C VAL A 42 -11.57 -17.88 -4.17
N GLU A 43 -10.70 -16.86 -4.20
CA GLU A 43 -9.56 -16.76 -3.31
C GLU A 43 -10.00 -16.37 -1.88
N ALA A 44 -10.89 -15.38 -1.74
CA ALA A 44 -11.43 -14.97 -0.44
C ALA A 44 -12.23 -16.11 0.24
N ARG A 45 -12.92 -16.96 -0.52
CA ARG A 45 -13.65 -18.15 0.00
C ARG A 45 -12.76 -19.19 0.67
N ARG A 46 -11.45 -19.18 0.42
CA ARG A 46 -10.51 -20.05 1.15
C ARG A 46 -10.47 -19.74 2.64
N LEU A 47 -10.92 -18.55 3.05
CA LEU A 47 -11.00 -18.10 4.44
C LEU A 47 -12.29 -18.57 5.16
N GLY A 48 -13.15 -19.32 4.49
CA GLY A 48 -14.39 -19.84 5.03
C GLY A 48 -15.60 -19.09 4.48
N THR A 49 -16.52 -19.81 3.84
CA THR A 49 -17.81 -19.26 3.44
C THR A 49 -18.88 -20.31 3.70
N PRO A 50 -19.98 -19.93 4.39
CA PRO A 50 -21.05 -20.86 4.68
C PRO A 50 -21.86 -21.21 3.41
N ALA A 51 -22.64 -22.30 3.48
CA ALA A 51 -23.18 -22.98 2.31
C ALA A 51 -24.54 -22.41 1.87
N VAL A 52 -24.70 -22.11 0.58
CA VAL A 52 -25.93 -21.54 0.01
C VAL A 52 -27.04 -22.61 -0.13
N PRO A 53 -28.28 -22.35 0.35
CA PRO A 53 -29.44 -23.23 0.15
C PRO A 53 -29.74 -23.49 -1.34
N GLN A 54 -29.95 -24.75 -1.72
CA GLN A 54 -29.96 -25.18 -3.13
C GLN A 54 -31.26 -24.89 -3.89
N GLU A 55 -32.42 -24.82 -3.23
CA GLU A 55 -33.73 -24.74 -3.90
C GLU A 55 -34.01 -23.35 -4.51
N GLU A 56 -33.66 -22.28 -3.80
CA GLU A 56 -33.84 -20.90 -4.29
C GLU A 56 -32.75 -20.47 -5.28
N LEU A 57 -31.62 -21.19 -5.28
CA LEU A 57 -30.43 -20.89 -6.04
C LEU A 57 -30.66 -21.03 -7.55
N ALA A 58 -31.24 -22.14 -8.00
CA ALA A 58 -31.42 -22.41 -9.43
C ALA A 58 -32.37 -21.40 -10.09
N PHE A 59 -33.48 -21.06 -9.41
CA PHE A 59 -34.42 -20.05 -9.89
C PHE A 59 -33.78 -18.66 -9.96
N THR A 60 -33.00 -18.30 -8.93
CA THR A 60 -32.29 -17.01 -8.88
C THR A 60 -31.27 -16.87 -10.00
N ILE A 61 -30.45 -17.91 -10.25
CA ILE A 61 -29.47 -17.93 -11.35
C ILE A 61 -30.17 -17.72 -12.69
N SER A 62 -31.25 -18.45 -12.95
CA SER A 62 -32.00 -18.32 -14.21
C SER A 62 -32.53 -16.91 -14.42
N ARG A 63 -33.02 -16.25 -13.36
CA ARG A 63 -33.49 -14.87 -13.42
C ARG A 63 -32.37 -13.87 -13.64
N LEU A 64 -31.21 -14.09 -12.99
CA LEU A 64 -30.03 -13.22 -13.15
C LEU A 64 -29.44 -13.29 -14.56
N HIS A 65 -29.38 -14.49 -15.15
CA HIS A 65 -28.89 -14.68 -16.52
C HIS A 65 -29.57 -13.78 -17.55
N GLY A 66 -30.91 -13.73 -17.54
CA GLY A 66 -31.66 -12.85 -18.44
C GLY A 66 -31.34 -11.38 -18.24
N LYS A 67 -31.15 -10.93 -16.99
CA LYS A 67 -30.80 -9.54 -16.66
C LYS A 67 -29.35 -9.19 -17.04
N MET A 68 -28.45 -10.16 -17.03
CA MET A 68 -27.03 -9.96 -17.28
C MET A 68 -26.64 -9.94 -18.76
N ARG A 69 -27.50 -10.38 -19.70
CA ARG A 69 -27.16 -10.42 -21.15
C ARG A 69 -26.54 -9.12 -21.66
N ALA A 70 -27.16 -7.98 -21.37
CA ALA A 70 -26.68 -6.69 -21.85
C ALA A 70 -25.30 -6.35 -21.27
N VAL A 71 -25.08 -6.61 -19.97
CA VAL A 71 -23.79 -6.39 -19.30
C VAL A 71 -22.71 -7.32 -19.85
N ARG A 72 -23.02 -8.62 -20.02
CA ARG A 72 -22.14 -9.63 -20.62
C ARG A 72 -21.72 -9.24 -22.03
N LYS A 73 -22.66 -8.76 -22.85
CA LYS A 73 -22.38 -8.31 -24.22
C LYS A 73 -21.46 -7.09 -24.24
N ARG A 74 -21.70 -6.08 -23.39
CA ARG A 74 -20.81 -4.91 -23.26
C ARG A 74 -19.42 -5.32 -22.79
N ARG A 75 -19.31 -6.22 -21.80
CA ARG A 75 -18.03 -6.78 -21.34
C ARG A 75 -17.29 -7.49 -22.46
N ALA A 76 -17.96 -8.38 -23.20
CA ALA A 76 -17.35 -9.11 -24.31
C ALA A 76 -16.80 -8.16 -25.38
N ILE A 77 -17.55 -7.11 -25.73
CA ILE A 77 -17.08 -6.06 -26.65
C ILE A 77 -15.86 -5.32 -26.08
N ALA A 78 -15.90 -4.90 -24.82
CA ALA A 78 -14.79 -4.20 -24.17
C ALA A 78 -13.51 -5.04 -24.05
N LEU A 79 -13.66 -6.37 -23.97
CA LEU A 79 -12.55 -7.32 -23.98
C LEU A 79 -12.08 -7.70 -25.39
N GLY A 80 -12.76 -7.25 -26.44
CA GLY A 80 -12.41 -7.57 -27.83
C GLY A 80 -12.75 -9.00 -28.24
N VAL A 81 -13.80 -9.61 -27.66
CA VAL A 81 -14.28 -10.94 -28.05
C VAL A 81 -14.95 -10.89 -29.42
N ASP A 82 -14.58 -11.81 -30.32
CA ASP A 82 -15.05 -11.84 -31.72
C ASP A 82 -16.58 -12.01 -31.86
N ASP A 83 -17.18 -12.92 -31.08
CA ASP A 83 -18.64 -13.10 -30.99
C ASP A 83 -19.15 -12.84 -29.56
N PRO A 84 -19.57 -11.60 -29.26
CA PRO A 84 -20.15 -11.24 -27.97
C PRO A 84 -21.42 -12.03 -27.60
N ASP A 85 -22.21 -12.47 -28.59
CA ASP A 85 -23.43 -13.23 -28.32
C ASP A 85 -23.11 -14.70 -27.97
N ASP A 86 -22.03 -15.25 -28.51
CA ASP A 86 -21.53 -16.57 -28.11
C ASP A 86 -21.01 -16.57 -26.68
N TYR A 87 -20.18 -15.58 -26.33
CA TYR A 87 -19.73 -15.37 -24.94
C TYR A 87 -20.91 -15.31 -23.97
N VAL A 88 -21.98 -14.58 -24.31
CA VAL A 88 -23.20 -14.50 -23.48
C VAL A 88 -23.85 -15.87 -23.32
N ARG A 89 -23.99 -16.64 -24.41
CA ARG A 89 -24.58 -18.00 -24.38
C ARG A 89 -23.74 -18.96 -23.56
N GLU A 90 -22.42 -18.91 -23.67
CA GLU A 90 -21.51 -19.72 -22.85
C GLU A 90 -21.67 -19.40 -21.36
N CYS A 91 -21.71 -18.12 -20.98
CA CYS A 91 -21.97 -17.72 -19.61
C CYS A 91 -23.35 -18.16 -19.10
N GLU A 92 -24.38 -18.14 -19.95
CA GLU A 92 -25.73 -18.63 -19.61
C GLU A 92 -25.75 -20.15 -19.44
N ALA A 93 -25.10 -20.89 -20.34
CA ALA A 93 -25.01 -22.35 -20.32
C ALA A 93 -24.21 -22.87 -19.12
N ALA A 94 -23.19 -22.12 -18.68
CA ALA A 94 -22.39 -22.44 -17.50
C ALA A 94 -23.21 -22.42 -16.19
N GLY A 95 -24.38 -21.77 -16.15
CA GLY A 95 -25.26 -21.80 -14.98
C GLY A 95 -24.57 -21.26 -13.72
N ARG A 96 -24.63 -22.05 -12.64
CA ARG A 96 -23.93 -21.75 -11.37
C ARG A 96 -22.41 -21.68 -11.49
N ASN A 97 -21.84 -22.28 -12.53
CA ASN A 97 -20.40 -22.31 -12.77
C ASN A 97 -19.96 -21.16 -13.69
N SER A 98 -20.85 -20.22 -14.00
CA SER A 98 -20.51 -19.05 -14.81
C SER A 98 -19.49 -18.17 -14.09
N SER A 99 -18.42 -17.79 -14.79
CA SER A 99 -17.30 -17.04 -14.21
C SER A 99 -17.61 -15.56 -13.91
N ASP A 100 -18.82 -15.12 -14.21
CA ASP A 100 -19.30 -13.75 -13.98
C ASP A 100 -20.44 -13.67 -12.95
N LEU A 101 -20.83 -14.81 -12.37
CA LEU A 101 -21.74 -14.88 -11.24
C LEU A 101 -20.98 -15.25 -9.97
N VAL A 102 -21.24 -14.49 -8.91
CA VAL A 102 -20.85 -14.86 -7.56
C VAL A 102 -22.13 -15.07 -6.77
N ILE A 103 -22.23 -16.25 -6.15
CA ILE A 103 -23.36 -16.63 -5.32
C ILE A 103 -22.83 -16.89 -3.93
N GLN A 104 -23.23 -16.07 -2.99
CA GLN A 104 -22.79 -16.10 -1.61
C GLN A 104 -24.00 -16.12 -0.68
N GLU A 105 -23.80 -16.67 0.51
CA GLU A 105 -24.78 -16.53 1.57
C GLU A 105 -24.89 -15.06 1.95
N PHE A 106 -26.12 -14.63 2.26
CA PHE A 106 -26.32 -13.32 2.84
C PHE A 106 -25.92 -13.40 4.31
N ILE A 107 -24.85 -12.69 4.65
CA ILE A 107 -24.39 -12.54 6.02
C ILE A 107 -25.18 -11.36 6.60
N ASP A 108 -25.92 -11.55 7.68
CA ASP A 108 -26.56 -10.42 8.36
C ASP A 108 -25.55 -9.73 9.28
N GLY A 109 -25.56 -8.40 9.33
CA GLY A 109 -24.54 -7.66 10.09
C GLY A 109 -24.32 -6.23 9.64
N GLU A 110 -23.36 -5.59 10.30
CA GLU A 110 -22.92 -4.22 10.05
C GLU A 110 -21.85 -4.19 8.95
N GLU A 111 -21.92 -3.21 8.05
CA GLU A 111 -21.02 -3.09 6.90
C GLU A 111 -19.88 -2.12 7.22
N TYR A 112 -18.67 -2.55 6.90
CA TYR A 112 -17.45 -1.78 7.08
C TYR A 112 -16.60 -1.84 5.82
N ALA A 113 -15.72 -0.87 5.64
CA ALA A 113 -14.68 -0.90 4.62
C ALA A 113 -13.32 -0.58 5.26
N VAL A 114 -12.25 -1.15 4.72
CA VAL A 114 -10.88 -0.81 5.11
C VAL A 114 -10.04 -0.70 3.84
N ALA A 115 -9.57 0.51 3.54
CA ALA A 115 -8.54 0.69 2.54
C ALA A 115 -7.21 0.14 3.06
N VAL A 116 -6.53 -0.64 2.24
CA VAL A 116 -5.18 -1.15 2.50
C VAL A 116 -4.29 -0.70 1.36
N LEU A 117 -3.38 0.24 1.63
CA LEU A 117 -2.40 0.67 0.64
C LEU A 117 -1.29 -0.36 0.51
N ALA A 118 -0.88 -0.66 -0.72
CA ALA A 118 0.38 -1.37 -0.94
C ALA A 118 1.54 -0.39 -0.76
N MET A 119 2.54 -0.74 0.04
CA MET A 119 3.81 -0.03 0.12
C MET A 119 4.92 -1.05 -0.18
N GLY A 120 5.18 -1.25 -1.47
CA GLY A 120 5.89 -2.45 -1.92
C GLY A 120 5.12 -3.71 -1.52
N ASP A 121 5.76 -4.59 -0.75
CA ASP A 121 5.14 -5.82 -0.26
C ASP A 121 4.40 -5.63 1.07
N LEU A 122 4.54 -4.47 1.71
CA LEU A 122 3.94 -4.18 3.00
C LEU A 122 2.49 -3.67 2.83
N PRO A 123 1.52 -4.27 3.55
CA PRO A 123 0.17 -3.76 3.62
C PRO A 123 0.08 -2.65 4.66
N ILE A 124 -0.48 -1.51 4.28
CA ILE A 124 -0.74 -0.38 5.17
C ILE A 124 -2.27 -0.21 5.31
N PRO A 125 -2.91 -0.84 6.31
CA PRO A 125 -4.33 -0.64 6.53
C PRO A 125 -4.57 0.77 7.06
N LEU A 126 -5.50 1.48 6.44
CA LEU A 126 -6.03 2.74 6.94
C LEU A 126 -7.16 2.46 7.95
N SER A 127 -7.82 3.54 8.32
CA SER A 127 -8.95 3.60 9.21
C SER A 127 -10.08 2.71 8.70
N PRO A 128 -10.65 1.84 9.53
CA PRO A 128 -11.93 1.25 9.20
C PRO A 128 -12.99 2.33 9.08
N GLN A 129 -13.85 2.17 8.09
CA GLN A 129 -15.00 3.01 7.82
C GLN A 129 -16.26 2.18 8.04
N PHE A 130 -17.27 2.76 8.66
CA PHE A 130 -18.59 2.17 8.85
C PHE A 130 -19.56 2.71 7.79
N ASP A 131 -20.26 1.82 7.08
CA ASP A 131 -21.31 2.20 6.13
C ASP A 131 -22.65 2.36 6.86
N SER A 132 -23.02 3.61 7.13
CA SER A 132 -24.32 3.96 7.72
C SER A 132 -25.49 3.90 6.72
N ARG A 133 -25.25 3.46 5.47
CA ARG A 133 -26.11 3.48 4.27
C ARG A 133 -26.25 4.84 3.59
N THR A 134 -25.90 5.92 4.28
CA THR A 134 -25.97 7.28 3.72
C THR A 134 -24.60 7.87 3.47
N THR A 135 -23.62 7.51 4.30
CA THR A 135 -22.24 8.01 4.28
C THR A 135 -21.31 7.01 4.94
N TYR A 136 -20.03 7.07 4.59
CA TYR A 136 -18.98 6.46 5.41
C TYR A 136 -18.60 7.34 6.60
N GLU A 137 -18.49 6.70 7.77
CA GLU A 137 -18.01 7.31 9.00
C GLU A 137 -16.78 6.57 9.49
N LEU A 138 -15.78 7.29 10.02
CA LEU A 138 -14.58 6.66 10.54
C LEU A 138 -14.91 5.95 11.86
N VAL A 139 -14.48 4.70 11.97
CA VAL A 139 -14.53 3.99 13.24
C VAL A 139 -13.51 4.62 14.18
N ASP A 140 -14.00 5.08 15.34
CA ASP A 140 -13.17 5.66 16.38
C ASP A 140 -12.41 4.55 17.14
N GLU A 141 -11.08 4.57 17.05
CA GLU A 141 -10.20 3.59 17.69
C GLU A 141 -10.36 3.58 19.22
N GLU A 142 -10.59 4.74 19.84
CA GLU A 142 -10.73 4.85 21.30
C GLU A 142 -12.04 4.22 21.78
N SER A 143 -13.09 4.29 20.96
CA SER A 143 -14.41 3.75 21.30
C SER A 143 -14.45 2.22 21.29
N SER A 144 -13.67 1.57 20.42
CA SER A 144 -13.64 0.12 20.27
C SER A 144 -12.36 -0.39 19.61
N LEU A 145 -11.26 -0.33 20.37
CA LEU A 145 -9.94 -0.77 19.91
C LEU A 145 -9.93 -2.22 19.36
N GLU A 146 -10.72 -3.11 19.97
CA GLU A 146 -10.80 -4.51 19.55
C GLU A 146 -11.41 -4.65 18.15
N VAL A 147 -12.55 -4.00 17.89
CA VAL A 147 -13.20 -4.00 16.58
C VAL A 147 -12.31 -3.35 15.53
N TYR A 148 -11.73 -2.19 15.89
CA TYR A 148 -10.83 -1.45 15.02
C TYR A 148 -9.66 -2.33 14.52
N ARG A 149 -8.96 -2.97 15.45
CA ARG A 149 -7.82 -3.86 15.12
C ARG A 149 -8.27 -5.14 14.43
N HIS A 150 -9.42 -5.69 14.80
CA HIS A 150 -9.96 -6.87 14.14
C HIS A 150 -10.26 -6.61 12.65
N LEU A 151 -10.88 -5.47 12.32
CA LEU A 151 -11.16 -5.06 10.94
C LEU A 151 -9.87 -4.86 10.14
N GLN A 152 -8.89 -4.12 10.67
CA GLN A 152 -7.60 -3.92 9.98
C GLN A 152 -6.87 -5.25 9.74
N ASN A 153 -6.81 -6.13 10.75
CA ASN A 153 -6.14 -7.43 10.61
C ASN A 153 -6.82 -8.30 9.55
N THR A 154 -8.16 -8.31 9.53
CA THR A 154 -8.95 -9.06 8.54
C THR A 154 -8.72 -8.50 7.13
N ALA A 155 -8.68 -7.18 6.97
CA ALA A 155 -8.39 -6.53 5.69
C ALA A 155 -6.95 -6.82 5.20
N VAL A 156 -5.97 -6.81 6.10
CA VAL A 156 -4.58 -7.19 5.78
C VAL A 156 -4.47 -8.65 5.35
N GLU A 157 -5.22 -9.56 5.99
CA GLU A 157 -5.29 -10.96 5.56
C GLU A 157 -5.91 -11.10 4.17
N ALA A 158 -6.99 -10.37 3.89
CA ALA A 158 -7.62 -10.33 2.58
C ALA A 158 -6.67 -9.79 1.49
N PHE A 159 -5.95 -8.71 1.79
CA PHE A 159 -4.92 -8.12 0.93
C PHE A 159 -3.86 -9.16 0.55
N ARG A 160 -3.31 -9.88 1.54
CA ARG A 160 -2.27 -10.89 1.33
C ARG A 160 -2.80 -12.07 0.52
N THR A 161 -3.98 -12.58 0.89
CA THR A 161 -4.64 -13.72 0.22
C THR A 161 -4.95 -13.41 -1.24
N CYS A 162 -5.40 -12.20 -1.54
CA CYS A 162 -5.71 -11.77 -2.90
C CYS A 162 -4.48 -11.30 -3.70
N GLN A 163 -3.30 -11.29 -3.07
CA GLN A 163 -2.02 -10.83 -3.62
C GLN A 163 -2.06 -9.35 -4.04
N MET A 164 -2.68 -8.49 -3.23
CA MET A 164 -2.88 -7.08 -3.56
C MET A 164 -1.59 -6.26 -3.54
N HIS A 165 -0.49 -6.77 -2.99
CA HIS A 165 0.86 -6.21 -3.18
C HIS A 165 1.33 -6.22 -4.64
N THR A 166 0.73 -7.05 -5.50
CA THR A 166 1.03 -7.04 -6.94
C THR A 166 0.35 -5.88 -7.68
N THR A 167 -0.59 -5.19 -7.01
CA THR A 167 -1.20 -3.96 -7.51
C THR A 167 -0.33 -2.77 -7.12
N ARG A 168 -0.43 -1.66 -7.86
CA ARG A 168 0.33 -0.44 -7.55
C ARG A 168 -0.31 0.42 -6.45
N THR A 169 -1.55 0.12 -6.08
CA THR A 169 -2.38 0.95 -5.20
C THR A 169 -2.71 0.28 -3.88
N GLY A 170 -2.87 -1.04 -3.89
CA GLY A 170 -3.44 -1.82 -2.79
C GLY A 170 -4.88 -2.21 -3.11
N CYS A 171 -5.74 -2.24 -2.08
CA CYS A 171 -7.15 -2.55 -2.26
C CYS A 171 -8.03 -1.82 -1.25
N ASP A 172 -9.32 -1.72 -1.55
CA ASP A 172 -10.37 -1.49 -0.57
C ASP A 172 -11.05 -2.83 -0.24
N VAL A 173 -11.28 -3.08 1.05
CA VAL A 173 -11.82 -4.35 1.53
C VAL A 173 -13.17 -4.08 2.18
N ASP A 174 -14.24 -4.54 1.53
CA ASP A 174 -15.59 -4.51 2.11
C ASP A 174 -15.77 -5.68 3.06
N LEU A 175 -16.18 -5.39 4.29
CA LEU A 175 -16.40 -6.34 5.36
C LEU A 175 -17.84 -6.27 5.87
N ARG A 176 -18.31 -7.38 6.43
CA ARG A 176 -19.51 -7.42 7.25
C ARG A 176 -19.21 -8.06 8.58
N VAL A 177 -19.57 -7.40 9.68
CA VAL A 177 -19.43 -7.95 11.03
C VAL A 177 -20.76 -8.54 11.46
N GLY A 178 -20.79 -9.86 11.66
CA GLY A 178 -21.96 -10.58 12.14
C GLY A 178 -22.29 -10.28 13.59
N SER A 179 -23.49 -10.68 14.04
CA SER A 179 -23.90 -10.53 15.45
C SER A 179 -23.02 -11.28 16.46
N ASP A 180 -22.22 -12.25 15.97
CA ASP A 180 -21.23 -13.00 16.75
C ASP A 180 -19.88 -12.27 16.86
N GLY A 181 -19.74 -11.10 16.22
CA GLY A 181 -18.51 -10.32 16.17
C GLY A 181 -17.53 -10.75 15.08
N THR A 182 -17.86 -11.79 14.29
CA THR A 182 -16.98 -12.27 13.21
C THR A 182 -17.01 -11.29 12.04
N ALA A 183 -15.85 -10.83 11.59
CA ALA A 183 -15.70 -10.05 10.35
C ALA A 183 -15.57 -10.96 9.12
N TYR A 184 -16.45 -10.76 8.14
CA TYR A 184 -16.48 -11.50 6.88
C TYR A 184 -16.13 -10.59 5.71
N VAL A 185 -15.15 -10.98 4.89
CA VAL A 185 -14.79 -10.25 3.67
C VAL A 185 -15.84 -10.49 2.59
N ILE A 186 -16.50 -9.43 2.13
CA ILE A 186 -17.53 -9.47 1.08
C ILE A 186 -16.89 -9.24 -0.29
N GLU A 187 -15.98 -8.28 -0.38
CA GLU A 187 -15.35 -7.84 -1.62
C GLU A 187 -13.96 -7.26 -1.35
N VAL A 188 -13.09 -7.36 -2.36
CA VAL A 188 -11.76 -6.76 -2.37
C VAL A 188 -11.63 -6.06 -3.72
N ASP A 189 -11.74 -4.74 -3.74
CA ASP A 189 -11.56 -3.91 -4.93
C ASP A 189 -10.08 -3.48 -5.02
N PRO A 190 -9.38 -3.68 -6.14
CA PRO A 190 -8.00 -3.17 -6.30
C PRO A 190 -7.88 -1.63 -6.27
N LEU A 191 -8.98 -0.89 -6.10
CA LEU A 191 -8.97 0.54 -5.88
C LEU A 191 -8.99 0.90 -4.39
N SER A 192 -7.83 1.24 -3.83
CA SER A 192 -7.71 1.64 -2.42
C SER A 192 -8.09 3.09 -2.10
N VAL A 193 -8.15 3.99 -3.10
CA VAL A 193 -8.44 5.42 -2.89
C VAL A 193 -9.24 5.98 -4.07
N HIS A 194 -10.37 6.65 -3.80
CA HIS A 194 -11.31 7.13 -4.80
C HIS A 194 -11.00 8.54 -5.33
N PHE A 195 -10.29 9.36 -4.57
CA PHE A 195 -9.97 10.77 -4.87
C PHE A 195 -11.22 11.61 -5.08
N LEU A 196 -12.25 11.38 -4.27
CA LEU A 196 -13.49 12.13 -4.36
C LEU A 196 -13.35 13.52 -3.70
N PRO A 197 -14.08 14.54 -4.20
CA PRO A 197 -14.04 15.87 -3.60
C PRO A 197 -14.45 15.83 -2.13
N PRO A 198 -13.93 16.75 -1.29
CA PRO A 198 -14.39 16.90 0.07
C PRO A 198 -15.90 17.06 0.16
N GLU A 199 -16.51 16.54 1.23
CA GLU A 199 -17.96 16.54 1.48
C GLU A 199 -18.76 15.59 0.57
N SER A 200 -18.09 14.77 -0.25
CA SER A 200 -18.72 13.65 -0.96
C SER A 200 -19.23 12.60 0.04
N LEU A 201 -20.33 11.92 -0.31
CA LEU A 201 -20.86 10.81 0.50
C LEU A 201 -19.86 9.66 0.68
N LEU A 202 -18.95 9.53 -0.30
CA LEU A 202 -17.91 8.49 -0.37
C LEU A 202 -16.50 9.10 -0.30
N GLU A 203 -16.35 10.25 0.37
CA GLU A 203 -15.03 10.86 0.60
C GLU A 203 -14.09 9.89 1.31
N ASP A 204 -12.82 9.83 0.88
CA ASP A 204 -11.77 8.99 1.48
C ASP A 204 -11.28 9.61 2.81
N LYS A 205 -12.14 9.64 3.82
CA LYS A 205 -11.85 10.28 5.13
C LYS A 205 -10.68 9.62 5.87
N ASP A 206 -10.46 8.35 5.61
CA ASP A 206 -9.36 7.56 6.14
C ASP A 206 -8.01 8.02 5.58
N VAL A 207 -7.96 8.45 4.32
CA VAL A 207 -6.78 9.04 3.69
C VAL A 207 -6.42 10.37 4.35
N ASP A 208 -7.38 11.27 4.56
CA ASP A 208 -7.15 12.55 5.23
C ASP A 208 -6.68 12.36 6.67
N ARG A 209 -7.27 11.40 7.39
CA ARG A 209 -6.90 11.12 8.79
C ARG A 209 -5.52 10.47 8.91
N ASP A 210 -5.25 9.43 8.14
CA ASP A 210 -4.11 8.53 8.39
C ASP A 210 -2.87 8.86 7.56
N LEU A 211 -3.00 9.64 6.47
CA LEU A 211 -1.85 10.00 5.65
C LEU A 211 -1.45 11.47 5.84
N PRO A 212 -0.28 11.75 6.44
CA PRO A 212 0.26 13.10 6.47
C PRO A 212 0.53 13.62 5.04
N GLY A 213 -0.31 14.54 4.59
CA GLY A 213 -0.31 15.05 3.22
C GLY A 213 -1.44 14.51 2.34
N ASP A 214 -2.42 13.80 2.91
CA ASP A 214 -3.70 13.46 2.31
C ASP A 214 -3.53 12.72 0.95
N TYR A 215 -4.38 12.94 -0.05
CA TYR A 215 -4.30 12.37 -1.39
C TYR A 215 -2.93 12.46 -2.05
N ARG A 216 -2.14 13.51 -1.74
CA ARG A 216 -0.78 13.64 -2.29
C ARG A 216 0.13 12.55 -1.75
N ALA A 217 -0.04 12.15 -0.49
CA ALA A 217 0.69 11.05 0.09
C ALA A 217 0.35 9.73 -0.61
N ALA A 218 -0.94 9.44 -0.80
CA ALA A 218 -1.39 8.26 -1.55
C ALA A 218 -0.80 8.20 -2.98
N VAL A 219 -0.83 9.31 -3.73
CA VAL A 219 -0.22 9.37 -5.07
C VAL A 219 1.29 9.10 -5.03
N ASN A 220 2.00 9.64 -4.04
CA ASN A 220 3.43 9.37 -3.88
C ASN A 220 3.71 7.89 -3.60
N ILE A 221 2.87 7.21 -2.82
CA ILE A 221 2.96 5.77 -2.58
C ILE A 221 2.81 5.02 -3.90
N PHE A 222 1.80 5.35 -4.71
CA PHE A 222 1.55 4.68 -5.99
C PHE A 222 2.71 4.85 -6.99
N ILE A 223 3.27 6.06 -7.07
CA ILE A 223 4.45 6.31 -7.90
C ILE A 223 5.66 5.54 -7.36
N THR A 224 5.79 5.42 -6.04
CA THR A 224 6.89 4.67 -5.45
C THR A 224 6.78 3.18 -5.77
N ASN A 225 5.59 2.59 -5.64
CA ASN A 225 5.33 1.21 -6.04
C ASN A 225 5.68 0.96 -7.51
N TYR A 226 5.36 1.90 -8.41
CA TYR A 226 5.79 1.81 -9.80
C TYR A 226 7.31 1.61 -9.91
N TYR A 227 8.12 2.43 -9.24
CA TYR A 227 9.58 2.30 -9.32
C TYR A 227 10.13 1.06 -8.60
N LEU A 228 9.40 0.50 -7.63
CA LEU A 228 9.72 -0.77 -7.00
C LEU A 228 9.48 -1.94 -7.97
N HIS A 229 8.39 -1.92 -8.73
CA HIS A 229 8.09 -2.94 -9.75
C HIS A 229 8.95 -2.81 -11.03
N TYR A 230 9.44 -1.60 -11.34
CA TYR A 230 10.30 -1.33 -12.51
C TYR A 230 11.67 -0.81 -12.09
N PRO A 231 12.47 -1.64 -11.40
CA PRO A 231 13.75 -1.23 -10.84
C PRO A 231 14.72 -0.70 -11.90
N GLU A 232 14.69 -1.21 -13.11
CA GLU A 232 15.54 -0.81 -14.22
C GLU A 232 15.37 0.67 -14.61
N LYS A 233 14.17 1.25 -14.42
CA LYS A 233 13.88 2.66 -14.75
C LYS A 233 14.69 3.66 -13.93
N SER A 234 15.15 3.24 -12.77
CA SER A 234 15.91 4.05 -11.82
C SER A 234 17.31 3.49 -11.55
N ALA A 235 17.70 2.39 -12.20
CA ALA A 235 18.96 1.69 -11.94
C ALA A 235 20.21 2.54 -12.22
N ASP A 236 20.28 3.20 -13.38
CA ASP A 236 21.45 4.00 -13.72
C ASP A 236 21.59 5.23 -12.79
N LYS A 237 20.47 5.88 -12.46
CA LYS A 237 20.46 7.01 -11.52
C LYS A 237 20.88 6.58 -10.11
N ARG A 238 20.47 5.39 -9.66
CA ARG A 238 20.91 4.81 -8.38
C ARG A 238 22.40 4.48 -8.39
N ARG A 239 22.90 3.88 -9.47
CA ARG A 239 24.33 3.58 -9.62
C ARG A 239 25.17 4.86 -9.55
N GLN A 240 24.79 5.89 -10.31
CA GLN A 240 25.47 7.19 -10.29
C GLN A 240 25.48 7.84 -8.90
N LEU A 241 24.37 7.71 -8.14
CA LEU A 241 24.29 8.22 -6.78
C LEU A 241 25.23 7.45 -5.83
N ALA A 242 25.21 6.12 -5.89
CA ALA A 242 26.09 5.27 -5.10
C ALA A 242 27.58 5.56 -5.41
N GLU A 243 27.94 5.74 -6.68
CA GLU A 243 29.30 6.09 -7.12
C GLU A 243 29.73 7.47 -6.61
N LEU A 244 28.82 8.46 -6.59
CA LEU A 244 29.09 9.77 -6.01
C LEU A 244 29.35 9.68 -4.50
N HIS A 245 28.51 8.95 -3.78
CA HIS A 245 28.70 8.72 -2.35
C HIS A 245 30.00 7.94 -2.06
N ASP A 246 30.34 6.94 -2.87
CA ASP A 246 31.61 6.22 -2.74
C ASP A 246 32.82 7.17 -2.88
N GLN A 247 32.73 8.18 -3.76
CA GLN A 247 33.76 9.19 -3.92
C GLN A 247 33.83 10.15 -2.72
N GLU A 248 32.69 10.51 -2.14
CA GLU A 248 32.60 11.48 -1.04
C GLU A 248 32.89 10.88 0.34
N ALA A 249 32.81 9.55 0.49
CA ALA A 249 33.02 8.84 1.75
C ALA A 249 34.26 9.30 2.56
N PRO A 250 35.44 9.59 1.96
CA PRO A 250 36.63 10.00 2.72
C PRO A 250 36.51 11.36 3.44
N TRP A 251 35.62 12.25 3.00
CA TRP A 251 35.46 13.58 3.59
C TRP A 251 34.03 13.84 4.07
N TYR A 252 33.12 12.88 3.95
CA TYR A 252 31.72 13.01 4.31
C TYR A 252 31.51 13.48 5.77
N ASP A 253 32.27 12.91 6.70
CA ASP A 253 32.24 13.29 8.12
C ASP A 253 32.59 14.77 8.34
N THR A 254 33.52 15.32 7.57
CA THR A 254 33.92 16.73 7.70
C THR A 254 32.80 17.70 7.32
N LEU A 255 31.90 17.27 6.44
CA LEU A 255 30.74 18.04 6.01
C LEU A 255 29.59 17.96 7.02
N GLN A 256 29.43 16.81 7.69
CA GLN A 256 28.26 16.53 8.54
C GLN A 256 28.50 16.74 10.04
N LEU A 257 29.70 16.52 10.57
CA LEU A 257 29.98 16.62 12.01
C LEU A 257 29.84 18.04 12.59
N ASN A 258 29.89 19.07 11.73
CA ASN A 258 29.67 20.47 12.13
C ASN A 258 28.19 20.87 12.09
N ASN A 259 27.29 19.95 11.75
CA ASN A 259 25.87 20.23 11.66
C ASN A 259 25.24 20.17 13.06
N SER A 260 25.02 21.36 13.66
CA SER A 260 24.43 21.51 15.00
C SER A 260 23.05 20.84 15.13
N ILE A 261 22.33 20.67 14.01
CA ILE A 261 21.03 20.01 13.97
C ILE A 261 21.16 18.51 14.30
N ILE A 262 22.17 17.81 13.77
CA ILE A 262 22.37 16.38 14.05
C ILE A 262 22.63 16.16 15.53
N LEU A 263 23.47 17.01 16.13
CA LEU A 263 23.79 16.92 17.55
C LEU A 263 22.56 17.13 18.43
N GLN A 264 21.73 18.12 18.09
CA GLN A 264 20.48 18.41 18.81
C GLN A 264 19.46 17.28 18.69
N ILE A 265 19.26 16.72 17.50
CA ILE A 265 18.34 15.60 17.29
C ILE A 265 18.86 14.35 18.01
N ALA A 266 20.16 14.06 17.91
CA ALA A 266 20.74 12.89 18.57
C ALA A 266 20.53 12.90 20.10
N ASP A 267 20.46 14.07 20.73
CA ASP A 267 20.15 14.20 22.17
C ASP A 267 18.71 13.87 22.53
N THR A 268 17.78 13.81 21.56
CA THR A 268 16.38 13.47 21.80
C THR A 268 16.05 12.01 21.47
N LEU A 269 16.96 11.27 20.84
CA LEU A 269 16.71 9.88 20.43
C LEU A 269 16.89 8.92 21.61
N SER A 270 16.03 7.91 21.68
CA SER A 270 16.14 6.79 22.62
C SER A 270 15.48 5.54 22.04
N GLY A 271 15.87 4.35 22.49
CA GLY A 271 15.35 3.12 21.91
C GLY A 271 16.07 2.73 20.61
N SER A 272 15.40 1.93 19.79
CA SER A 272 15.88 1.47 18.49
C SER A 272 15.85 2.58 17.44
N VAL A 273 16.87 2.61 16.57
CA VAL A 273 17.04 3.64 15.55
C VAL A 273 17.30 3.00 14.20
N LEU A 274 16.55 3.41 13.19
CA LEU A 274 16.80 3.12 11.78
C LEU A 274 17.38 4.37 11.11
N ASP A 275 18.66 4.32 10.76
CA ASP A 275 19.38 5.40 10.07
C ASP A 275 19.41 5.12 8.56
N LEU A 276 18.52 5.78 7.83
CA LEU A 276 18.37 5.65 6.38
C LEU A 276 19.29 6.60 5.64
N GLU A 277 19.93 6.05 4.60
CA GLU A 277 21.00 6.70 3.85
C GLU A 277 22.08 7.18 4.81
N CYS A 278 22.49 6.29 5.72
CA CYS A 278 23.31 6.62 6.89
C CYS A 278 24.70 7.20 6.57
N GLY A 279 25.14 7.13 5.32
CA GLY A 279 26.47 7.55 4.89
C GLY A 279 27.56 6.80 5.65
N THR A 280 28.54 7.53 6.13
CA THR A 280 29.64 7.03 6.97
C THR A 280 29.24 6.72 8.41
N GLY A 281 27.97 6.91 8.79
CA GLY A 281 27.47 6.61 10.14
C GLY A 281 27.70 7.71 11.17
N VAL A 282 27.66 8.98 10.75
CA VAL A 282 27.82 10.15 11.63
C VAL A 282 26.87 10.13 12.83
N LEU A 283 25.60 9.74 12.62
CA LEU A 283 24.64 9.61 13.70
C LEU A 283 25.08 8.54 14.71
N GLY A 284 25.44 7.35 14.23
CA GLY A 284 25.97 6.28 15.07
C GLY A 284 27.20 6.71 15.86
N HIS A 285 28.14 7.42 15.22
CA HIS A 285 29.32 7.96 15.89
C HIS A 285 28.94 8.87 17.06
N ILE A 286 27.99 9.78 16.85
CA ILE A 286 27.51 10.71 17.90
C ILE A 286 26.80 9.95 19.02
N LEU A 287 25.88 9.04 18.69
CA LEU A 287 25.10 8.28 19.66
C LEU A 287 25.98 7.36 20.51
N ARG A 288 26.95 6.66 19.90
CA ARG A 288 27.88 5.76 20.60
C ARG A 288 28.99 6.53 21.34
N GLY A 289 29.42 7.67 20.83
CA GLY A 289 30.38 8.56 21.51
C GLY A 289 29.85 9.17 22.81
N LYS A 290 28.52 9.26 22.96
CA LYS A 290 27.84 9.81 24.14
C LYS A 290 27.48 8.76 25.21
N GLN A 291 28.10 7.56 25.20
CA GLN A 291 27.80 6.42 26.09
C GLN A 291 27.76 6.69 27.62
N SER A 292 28.16 7.88 28.09
CA SER A 292 28.02 8.34 29.47
C SER A 292 26.64 8.93 29.81
N GLN A 293 25.72 9.05 28.84
CA GLN A 293 24.39 9.64 29.00
C GLN A 293 23.27 8.61 29.18
N PRO A 294 22.14 8.96 29.84
CA PRO A 294 21.06 8.04 30.19
C PRO A 294 20.25 7.48 29.01
N HIS A 295 20.43 8.00 27.80
CA HIS A 295 19.71 7.56 26.61
C HIS A 295 20.38 6.30 26.02
N HIS A 296 19.87 5.13 26.39
CA HIS A 296 20.32 3.87 25.84
C HIS A 296 19.72 3.67 24.43
N ILE A 297 20.60 3.48 23.44
CA ILE A 297 20.24 3.05 22.09
C ILE A 297 20.53 1.54 22.00
N PRO A 298 19.56 0.66 22.32
CA PRO A 298 19.75 -0.78 22.30
C PRO A 298 19.99 -1.35 20.90
N GLY A 299 19.58 -0.64 19.83
CA GLY A 299 19.75 -1.10 18.46
C GLY A 299 19.85 0.07 17.48
N LEU A 300 20.83 0.00 16.58
CA LEU A 300 21.02 0.95 15.48
C LEU A 300 21.30 0.18 14.17
N THR A 301 20.39 0.30 13.23
CA THR A 301 20.51 -0.27 11.88
C THR A 301 20.80 0.88 10.90
N GLY A 302 21.91 0.79 10.18
CA GLY A 302 22.27 1.72 9.12
C GLY A 302 21.97 1.15 7.73
N VAL A 303 21.31 1.92 6.88
CA VAL A 303 20.97 1.53 5.51
C VAL A 303 21.58 2.55 4.55
N ASP A 304 22.32 2.11 3.53
CA ASP A 304 22.81 3.02 2.49
C ASP A 304 23.01 2.29 1.15
N ILE A 305 22.89 3.04 0.06
CA ILE A 305 23.10 2.54 -1.30
C ILE A 305 24.59 2.54 -1.71
N SER A 306 25.48 3.15 -0.93
CA SER A 306 26.91 3.27 -1.19
C SER A 306 27.74 2.28 -0.39
N ARG A 307 28.55 1.48 -1.08
CA ARG A 307 29.46 0.53 -0.41
C ARG A 307 30.62 1.24 0.28
N GLY A 308 31.10 2.34 -0.30
CA GLY A 308 32.17 3.16 0.27
C GLY A 308 31.74 3.73 1.62
N MET A 309 30.56 4.35 1.67
CA MET A 309 29.94 4.88 2.89
C MET A 309 29.79 3.81 3.97
N LEU A 310 29.17 2.68 3.63
CA LEU A 310 28.97 1.57 4.57
C LEU A 310 30.27 0.91 5.03
N THR A 311 31.32 0.92 4.20
CA THR A 311 32.64 0.42 4.59
C THR A 311 33.24 1.28 5.70
N VAL A 312 33.13 2.61 5.57
CA VAL A 312 33.58 3.55 6.62
C VAL A 312 32.75 3.37 7.89
N TYR A 313 31.43 3.30 7.76
CA TYR A 313 30.53 3.08 8.91
C TYR A 313 30.89 1.78 9.65
N LYS A 314 31.10 0.69 8.91
CA LYS A 314 31.50 -0.61 9.46
C LYS A 314 32.84 -0.55 10.19
N GLN A 315 33.81 0.18 9.66
CA GLN A 315 35.12 0.34 10.29
C GLN A 315 35.05 1.13 11.60
N GLY A 316 34.12 2.08 11.70
CA GLY A 316 33.85 2.82 12.94
C GLY A 316 33.24 1.98 14.05
N GLY A 317 32.52 0.90 13.71
CA GLY A 317 31.87 0.01 14.68
C GLY A 317 30.74 0.68 15.46
N TRP A 318 30.04 1.63 14.86
CA TRP A 318 29.05 2.45 15.55
C TRP A 318 27.59 1.96 15.41
N CYS A 319 27.34 0.93 14.60
CA CYS A 319 26.03 0.34 14.38
C CYS A 319 26.04 -1.16 14.70
N ASP A 320 24.85 -1.69 14.97
CA ASP A 320 24.64 -3.10 15.26
C ASP A 320 24.39 -3.89 13.97
N GLU A 321 23.74 -3.26 12.99
CA GLU A 321 23.45 -3.83 11.68
C GLU A 321 23.74 -2.81 10.56
N ILE A 322 24.24 -3.32 9.43
CA ILE A 322 24.48 -2.55 8.21
C ILE A 322 23.80 -3.25 7.05
N VAL A 323 22.95 -2.52 6.34
CA VAL A 323 22.21 -2.99 5.19
C VAL A 323 22.67 -2.23 3.95
N PHE A 324 23.15 -2.97 2.95
CA PHE A 324 23.50 -2.43 1.64
C PHE A 324 22.31 -2.54 0.69
N GLU A 325 21.45 -1.53 0.70
CA GLU A 325 20.25 -1.49 -0.11
C GLU A 325 19.80 -0.04 -0.36
N ASP A 326 19.08 0.18 -1.46
CA ASP A 326 18.36 1.44 -1.69
C ASP A 326 17.24 1.62 -0.65
N MET A 327 17.15 2.81 -0.04
CA MET A 327 16.20 3.03 1.07
C MET A 327 14.75 2.69 0.71
N LEU A 328 14.31 2.94 -0.54
CA LEU A 328 12.92 2.70 -0.94
C LEU A 328 12.65 1.20 -1.01
N ARG A 329 13.60 0.42 -1.52
CA ARG A 329 13.48 -1.04 -1.55
C ARG A 329 13.55 -1.64 -0.16
N PHE A 330 14.45 -1.14 0.67
CA PHE A 330 14.53 -1.57 2.07
C PHE A 330 13.20 -1.34 2.80
N LEU A 331 12.67 -0.11 2.73
CA LEU A 331 11.40 0.24 3.37
C LEU A 331 10.20 -0.52 2.81
N ALA A 332 10.27 -1.01 1.57
CA ALA A 332 9.21 -1.77 0.92
C ALA A 332 9.03 -3.21 1.45
N HIS A 333 10.02 -3.73 2.20
CA HIS A 333 9.95 -5.06 2.80
C HIS A 333 10.27 -5.08 4.30
N TYR A 334 10.84 -4.00 4.84
CA TYR A 334 11.21 -3.90 6.25
C TYR A 334 9.99 -3.80 7.16
N ASP A 335 9.65 -4.86 7.88
CA ASP A 335 8.46 -4.98 8.73
C ASP A 335 8.74 -4.84 10.24
N THR A 336 9.99 -4.54 10.60
CA THR A 336 10.39 -4.42 12.01
C THR A 336 10.04 -3.03 12.56
N GLN A 337 9.42 -3.01 13.74
CA GLN A 337 9.11 -1.77 14.46
C GLN A 337 10.39 -1.14 15.02
N VAL A 338 10.49 0.18 14.90
CA VAL A 338 11.60 0.97 15.46
C VAL A 338 11.07 2.21 16.15
N ASP A 339 11.76 2.66 17.20
CA ASP A 339 11.35 3.84 17.97
C ASP A 339 11.62 5.14 17.20
N ASN A 340 12.68 5.15 16.38
CA ASN A 340 13.06 6.33 15.60
C ASN A 340 13.51 5.95 14.19
N VAL A 341 13.10 6.74 13.21
CA VAL A 341 13.66 6.69 11.86
C VAL A 341 14.35 8.02 11.58
N PHE A 342 15.61 7.95 11.16
CA PHE A 342 16.43 9.11 10.84
C PHE A 342 16.82 9.06 9.37
N CYS A 343 16.70 10.18 8.65
CA CYS A 343 17.03 10.29 7.23
C CYS A 343 17.44 11.72 6.89
N LEU A 344 18.63 12.14 7.34
CA LEU A 344 19.12 13.51 7.11
C LEU A 344 20.10 13.57 5.93
N SER A 345 20.94 12.56 5.82
CA SER A 345 22.01 12.38 4.82
C SER A 345 21.52 12.26 3.37
N ALA A 346 20.22 12.03 3.16
CA ALA A 346 19.63 11.99 1.82
C ALA A 346 18.91 13.27 1.39
N LEU A 347 18.58 14.16 2.34
CA LEU A 347 17.75 15.33 2.07
C LEU A 347 18.42 16.31 1.11
N HIS A 348 19.74 16.38 1.11
CA HIS A 348 20.53 17.23 0.20
C HIS A 348 20.31 16.86 -1.28
N PHE A 349 19.95 15.62 -1.59
CA PHE A 349 19.89 15.11 -2.96
C PHE A 349 18.46 14.95 -3.52
N PHE A 350 17.41 15.00 -2.68
CA PHE A 350 16.03 15.17 -3.19
C PHE A 350 15.83 16.51 -3.92
N LEU A 351 16.67 17.49 -3.63
CA LEU A 351 16.70 18.78 -4.33
C LEU A 351 17.26 18.67 -5.75
N TYR A 352 18.18 17.73 -6.01
CA TYR A 352 18.86 17.60 -7.31
C TYR A 352 18.03 16.83 -8.36
N ARG A 353 17.11 15.96 -7.91
CA ARG A 353 16.30 15.11 -8.80
C ARG A 353 14.98 15.71 -9.26
N GLY A 354 14.57 16.88 -8.74
CA GLY A 354 13.20 17.38 -8.94
C GLY A 354 12.10 16.49 -8.33
N THR A 355 12.44 15.32 -7.79
CA THR A 355 11.59 14.37 -7.08
C THR A 355 11.70 14.64 -5.58
N ARG A 356 11.04 15.71 -5.13
CA ARG A 356 11.23 16.24 -3.77
C ARG A 356 10.53 15.47 -2.64
N PHE A 357 9.76 14.41 -2.88
CA PHE A 357 8.74 14.00 -1.90
C PHE A 357 8.55 12.50 -1.59
N TYR A 358 9.06 11.55 -2.40
CA TYR A 358 8.68 10.14 -2.25
C TYR A 358 9.04 9.50 -0.89
N PRO A 359 10.29 9.60 -0.39
CA PRO A 359 10.65 8.95 0.87
C PRO A 359 10.17 9.69 2.11
N CYS A 360 10.03 11.03 2.07
CA CYS A 360 9.43 11.77 3.20
C CYS A 360 7.98 11.33 3.42
N THR A 361 7.22 11.07 2.36
CA THR A 361 5.87 10.52 2.49
C THR A 361 5.89 9.11 3.05
N MET A 362 6.74 8.20 2.55
CA MET A 362 6.83 6.83 3.11
C MET A 362 7.17 6.83 4.60
N LEU A 363 8.10 7.70 5.01
CA LEU A 363 8.50 7.85 6.41
C LEU A 363 7.39 8.40 7.30
N LEU A 364 6.69 9.44 6.83
CA LEU A 364 5.59 10.06 7.58
C LEU A 364 4.35 9.15 7.62
N THR A 365 4.03 8.44 6.54
CA THR A 365 2.96 7.45 6.53
C THR A 365 3.27 6.30 7.47
N ARG A 366 4.52 5.82 7.52
CA ARG A 366 4.92 4.78 8.47
C ARG A 366 4.83 5.28 9.92
N GLN A 367 5.34 6.47 10.22
CA GLN A 367 5.16 7.08 11.55
C GLN A 367 3.69 7.28 11.93
N ALA A 368 2.81 7.62 10.99
CA ALA A 368 1.38 7.77 11.26
C ALA A 368 0.67 6.44 11.53
N VAL A 369 1.10 5.35 10.88
CA VAL A 369 0.56 3.99 11.10
C VAL A 369 1.11 3.38 12.40
N ASP A 370 2.35 3.74 12.77
CA ASP A 370 3.06 3.22 13.94
C ASP A 370 2.81 4.04 15.23
N TYR A 371 2.07 5.16 15.18
CA TYR A 371 1.66 5.94 16.36
C TYR A 371 0.15 5.89 16.63
N PRO A 372 -0.26 5.05 17.60
CA PRO A 372 -1.37 5.35 18.48
C PRO A 372 -0.90 5.11 19.92
N ASN A 373 -0.05 5.99 20.45
CA ASN A 373 0.17 6.10 21.89
C ASN A 373 0.68 7.51 22.20
N ASP A 374 0.01 8.14 23.17
CA ASP A 374 0.20 9.48 23.73
C ASP A 374 -0.33 10.68 22.91
N ARG A 375 -1.66 10.86 22.97
CA ARG A 375 -2.26 12.18 23.25
C ARG A 375 -3.29 12.08 24.35
#